data_AF-A0A2G8RLZ9-F1
#
_entry.id   AF-A0A2G8RLZ9-F1
#
_cell.length_a   1.000
_cell.length_b   1.000
_cell.length_c   1.000
_cell.angle_alpha   90.00
_cell.angle_beta   90.00
_cell.angle_gamma   90.00
#
_symmetry.space_group_name_H-M   'P 1'
#
loop_
_entity.id
_entity.type
_entity.pdbx_description
1 polymer ?
#
loop_
_entity_poly.entity_id
_entity_poly.type
_entity_poly.pdbx_seq_one_letter_code
_entity_poly.pdbx_strand_id
1 'polypeptide(L)'
;MHHYFRTQMPFIKTRWVRTLSLPVFTHFLSIASRTYGDIPAGKGEDDGTILNLFLKQSRFPTEYRAAKWEQVRDVVEKYKFIPFSDRDPMMAQYPLVLAIEPRLLPFARQNGFNMDRKYRDFIYRRMFEKPAIMFEARADEIVQNVRELSRLDPETVAAEICMEAKTNEHAYTALKRLDKEGILRFELASVVQDLIKLFLNTRSVTTAHTASVLRVLYKDYRSEDPTVRLVMLLTIFLSDPTPVPPQIWYTVETSPAIARFVDACSDEIEELELGPLTRKDIVDILLSKFVPERFGGILAYARSALDLDAEALKSIVTEVALGCLEIGCKGKMLAKLVDAYAYLSDVLAVHIVKNYRLQVEDLPPLEDEKACRDYSAPLCADLMKRGAPLPFDEAGLAPPPVASDPVSQPEPAENEEEAEDGAEEGAEDPEAPGEADGEDLVCAAVLSACRGALN
;
A
#
# COMPACT_ATOMS: atom_id res chain seq x y z
N MET A 1 -27.71 23.05 -14.88
CA MET A 1 -27.73 24.40 -15.49
C MET A 1 -27.64 25.52 -14.42
N HIS A 2 -27.04 25.26 -13.24
CA HIS A 2 -27.02 26.18 -12.09
C HIS A 2 -25.67 26.90 -11.86
N HIS A 3 -24.54 26.40 -12.37
CA HIS A 3 -23.28 27.17 -12.54
C HIS A 3 -23.41 28.44 -13.44
N TYR A 4 -24.62 28.78 -13.88
CA TYR A 4 -24.90 29.64 -15.03
C TYR A 4 -25.38 31.05 -14.66
N PHE A 5 -25.46 31.46 -13.39
CA PHE A 5 -26.11 32.73 -13.06
C PHE A 5 -25.36 33.78 -12.22
N ARG A 6 -24.29 33.47 -11.44
CA ARG A 6 -23.21 34.36 -10.90
C ARG A 6 -22.64 33.72 -9.60
N THR A 7 -21.33 33.66 -9.36
CA THR A 7 -20.39 34.78 -9.17
C THR A 7 -19.06 34.70 -9.94
N GLN A 8 -18.88 33.66 -10.75
CA GLN A 8 -17.79 33.55 -11.74
C GLN A 8 -18.42 33.25 -13.09
N MET A 9 -18.85 34.26 -13.86
CA MET A 9 -19.52 34.03 -15.15
C MET A 9 -18.63 34.35 -16.35
N PRO A 10 -17.66 33.48 -16.68
CA PRO A 10 -17.02 33.50 -17.99
C PRO A 10 -17.98 33.02 -19.10
N PHE A 11 -19.13 32.37 -18.82
CA PHE A 11 -19.94 31.76 -19.88
C PHE A 11 -20.77 32.74 -20.75
N ILE A 12 -21.36 33.82 -20.22
CA ILE A 12 -21.90 34.90 -21.10
C ILE A 12 -20.76 35.47 -21.98
N LYS A 13 -19.51 35.38 -21.49
CA LYS A 13 -18.31 35.71 -22.26
C LYS A 13 -17.79 34.53 -23.11
N THR A 14 -18.24 33.29 -22.92
CA THR A 14 -17.77 32.13 -23.71
C THR A 14 -18.35 32.24 -25.10
N ARG A 15 -17.54 31.80 -26.06
CA ARG A 15 -17.82 31.95 -27.48
C ARG A 15 -19.18 31.37 -27.87
N TRP A 16 -19.59 30.26 -27.26
CA TRP A 16 -20.84 29.57 -27.59
C TRP A 16 -22.10 30.39 -27.24
N VAL A 17 -22.10 31.13 -26.12
CA VAL A 17 -23.25 31.98 -25.74
C VAL A 17 -23.33 33.20 -26.63
N ARG A 18 -22.18 33.79 -26.96
CA ARG A 18 -22.08 34.94 -27.88
C ARG A 18 -22.54 34.59 -29.29
N THR A 19 -22.49 33.31 -29.68
CA THR A 19 -23.00 32.82 -30.97
C THR A 19 -24.50 32.49 -30.95
N LEU A 20 -25.14 32.47 -29.78
CA LEU A 20 -26.59 32.24 -29.68
C LEU A 20 -27.36 33.55 -29.85
N SER A 21 -28.41 33.52 -30.66
CA SER A 21 -29.35 34.64 -30.74
C SER A 21 -30.09 34.81 -29.41
N LEU A 22 -30.45 36.05 -29.08
CA LEU A 22 -31.21 36.35 -27.87
C LEU A 22 -32.50 35.51 -27.74
N PRO A 23 -33.33 35.30 -28.79
CA PRO A 23 -34.52 34.46 -28.68
C PRO A 23 -34.21 33.02 -28.28
N VAL A 24 -33.14 32.43 -28.83
CA VAL A 24 -32.71 31.07 -28.49
C VAL A 24 -32.22 31.00 -27.05
N PHE A 25 -31.45 32.00 -26.62
CA PHE A 25 -31.00 32.12 -25.24
C PHE A 25 -32.18 32.23 -24.27
N THR A 26 -33.13 33.15 -24.52
CA THR A 26 -34.35 33.31 -23.72
C THR A 26 -35.20 32.04 -23.71
N HIS A 27 -35.28 31.33 -24.83
CA HIS A 27 -35.97 30.05 -24.91
C HIS A 27 -35.33 28.99 -24.00
N PHE A 28 -34.00 28.87 -24.00
CA PHE A 28 -33.31 27.97 -23.08
C PHE A 28 -33.51 28.35 -21.62
N LEU A 29 -33.49 29.64 -21.28
CA LEU A 29 -33.79 30.09 -19.91
C LEU A 29 -35.23 29.79 -19.51
N SER A 30 -36.18 29.97 -20.42
CA SER A 30 -37.59 29.64 -20.19
C SER A 30 -37.77 28.14 -19.97
N ILE A 31 -37.13 27.29 -20.77
CA ILE A 31 -37.13 25.84 -20.56
C ILE A 31 -36.53 25.52 -19.19
N ALA A 32 -35.35 26.06 -18.88
CA ALA A 32 -34.68 25.80 -17.61
C ALA A 32 -35.55 26.19 -16.40
N SER A 33 -36.16 27.38 -16.42
CA SER A 33 -37.08 27.82 -15.36
C SER A 33 -38.31 26.91 -15.23
N ARG A 34 -38.88 26.43 -16.36
CA ARG A 34 -40.01 25.50 -16.34
C ARG A 34 -39.62 24.10 -15.84
N THR A 35 -38.42 23.64 -16.17
CA THR A 35 -37.93 22.30 -15.81
C THR A 35 -37.46 22.23 -14.36
N TYR A 36 -36.74 23.25 -13.88
CA TYR A 36 -36.05 23.22 -12.58
C TYR A 36 -36.72 24.10 -11.50
N GLY A 37 -37.70 24.91 -11.89
CA GLY A 37 -38.45 25.79 -10.99
C GLY A 37 -37.69 27.07 -10.65
N ASP A 38 -37.79 27.48 -9.40
CA ASP A 38 -37.11 28.67 -8.89
C ASP A 38 -35.61 28.38 -8.74
N ILE A 39 -34.81 29.06 -9.56
CA ILE A 39 -33.35 28.88 -9.64
C ILE A 39 -32.72 29.92 -8.70
N PRO A 40 -32.13 29.52 -7.56
CA PRO A 40 -31.40 30.44 -6.67
C PRO A 40 -30.44 31.34 -7.44
N ALA A 41 -30.58 32.64 -7.18
CA ALA A 41 -29.83 33.71 -7.86
C ALA A 41 -28.89 34.47 -6.90
N GLY A 42 -28.81 34.04 -5.63
CA GLY A 42 -27.95 34.67 -4.62
C GLY A 42 -26.47 34.37 -4.84
N LYS A 43 -25.62 35.30 -4.37
CA LYS A 43 -24.16 35.13 -4.39
C LYS A 43 -23.78 33.94 -3.49
N GLY A 44 -23.08 32.95 -4.06
CA GLY A 44 -22.64 31.76 -3.34
C GLY A 44 -23.68 30.65 -3.20
N GLU A 45 -24.83 30.77 -3.89
CA GLU A 45 -25.88 29.75 -3.94
C GLU A 45 -25.78 28.85 -5.18
N ASP A 46 -24.71 28.98 -5.99
CA ASP A 46 -24.48 28.11 -7.14
C ASP A 46 -23.97 26.73 -6.72
N ASP A 47 -24.30 25.70 -7.52
CA ASP A 47 -23.91 24.30 -7.28
C ASP A 47 -22.42 24.16 -6.95
N GLY A 48 -21.56 24.85 -7.71
CA GLY A 48 -20.12 24.81 -7.55
C GLY A 48 -19.66 25.33 -6.22
N THR A 49 -20.18 26.48 -5.79
CA THR A 49 -19.85 27.06 -4.49
C THR A 49 -20.37 26.20 -3.34
N ILE A 50 -21.60 25.66 -3.45
CA ILE A 50 -22.17 24.76 -2.43
C ILE A 50 -21.32 23.50 -2.28
N LEU A 51 -20.96 22.85 -3.39
CA LEU A 51 -20.15 21.63 -3.38
C LEU A 51 -18.71 21.91 -2.92
N ASN A 52 -18.11 23.03 -3.33
CA ASN A 52 -16.78 23.44 -2.85
C ASN A 52 -16.78 23.78 -1.36
N LEU A 53 -17.81 24.46 -0.86
CA LEU A 53 -17.96 24.77 0.55
C LEU A 53 -18.08 23.47 1.36
N PHE A 54 -18.89 22.52 0.87
CA PHE A 54 -19.04 21.21 1.47
C PHE A 54 -17.71 20.46 1.54
N LEU A 55 -16.93 20.48 0.45
CA LEU A 55 -15.58 19.90 0.39
C LEU A 55 -14.62 20.54 1.39
N LYS A 56 -14.56 21.88 1.44
CA LYS A 56 -13.69 22.61 2.39
C LYS A 56 -14.05 22.32 3.85
N GLN A 57 -15.31 21.98 4.10
CA GLN A 57 -15.82 21.69 5.44
C GLN A 57 -15.79 20.21 5.81
N SER A 58 -15.39 19.32 4.90
CA SER A 58 -15.37 17.88 5.15
C SER A 58 -14.46 17.46 6.29
N ARG A 59 -13.46 18.28 6.61
CA ARG A 59 -12.53 18.10 7.73
C ARG A 59 -13.16 18.34 9.11
N PHE A 60 -14.33 18.96 9.16
CA PHE A 60 -15.06 19.21 10.41
C PHE A 60 -16.11 18.13 10.65
N PRO A 61 -16.43 17.83 11.93
CA PRO A 61 -17.55 16.96 12.26
C PRO A 61 -18.85 17.49 11.65
N THR A 62 -19.77 16.57 11.33
CA THR A 62 -20.99 16.86 10.58
C THR A 62 -21.84 17.96 11.24
N GLU A 63 -21.83 18.07 12.57
CA GLU A 63 -22.59 19.10 13.30
C GLU A 63 -22.07 20.53 13.07
N TYR A 64 -20.80 20.68 12.67
CA TYR A 64 -20.14 21.97 12.48
C TYR A 64 -20.06 22.40 11.01
N ARG A 65 -20.55 21.59 10.07
CA ARG A 65 -20.54 21.94 8.64
C ARG A 65 -21.64 22.97 8.35
N ALA A 66 -21.28 24.09 7.71
CA ALA A 66 -22.24 25.13 7.34
C ALA A 66 -23.10 24.71 6.14
N ALA A 67 -22.52 23.95 5.21
CA ALA A 67 -23.25 23.36 4.10
C ALA A 67 -24.15 22.23 4.63
N LYS A 68 -25.47 22.44 4.56
CA LYS A 68 -26.46 21.45 5.03
C LYS A 68 -26.63 20.33 4.01
N TRP A 69 -26.88 19.12 4.51
CA TRP A 69 -27.16 17.95 3.68
C TRP A 69 -28.25 18.22 2.64
N GLU A 70 -29.34 18.87 3.04
CA GLU A 70 -30.48 19.16 2.16
C GLU A 70 -30.07 20.02 0.97
N GLN A 71 -29.15 20.98 1.16
CA GLN A 71 -28.67 21.84 0.08
C GLN A 71 -27.86 21.03 -0.94
N VAL A 72 -26.96 20.17 -0.47
CA VAL A 72 -26.11 19.33 -1.33
C VAL A 72 -26.97 18.28 -2.07
N ARG A 73 -27.94 17.69 -1.39
CA ARG A 73 -28.90 16.76 -2.00
C ARG A 73 -29.70 17.45 -3.11
N ASP A 74 -30.25 18.64 -2.85
CA ASP A 74 -31.07 19.36 -3.84
C ASP A 74 -30.27 19.69 -5.11
N VAL A 75 -28.97 20.01 -5.00
CA VAL A 75 -28.06 20.18 -6.15
C VAL A 75 -28.04 18.95 -7.05
N VAL A 76 -27.86 17.76 -6.47
CA VAL A 76 -27.75 16.52 -7.26
C VAL A 76 -29.13 16.00 -7.68
N GLU A 77 -30.11 15.99 -6.79
CA GLU A 77 -31.41 15.38 -7.02
C GLU A 77 -32.37 16.27 -7.82
N LYS A 78 -32.55 17.53 -7.40
CA LYS A 78 -33.53 18.46 -8.00
C LYS A 78 -32.95 19.12 -9.24
N TYR A 79 -31.70 19.61 -9.17
CA TYR A 79 -31.06 20.31 -10.28
C TYR A 79 -30.27 19.39 -11.23
N LYS A 80 -30.31 18.08 -10.96
CA LYS A 80 -29.73 17.01 -11.81
C LYS A 80 -28.25 17.27 -12.14
N PHE A 81 -27.50 17.79 -11.16
CA PHE A 81 -26.10 18.13 -11.34
C PHE A 81 -25.26 16.91 -11.71
N ILE A 82 -24.44 17.06 -12.76
CA ILE A 82 -23.29 16.22 -13.12
C ILE A 82 -22.28 17.16 -13.78
N PRO A 83 -20.98 17.03 -13.49
CA PRO A 83 -19.99 17.79 -14.24
C PRO A 83 -19.95 17.29 -15.71
N PHE A 84 -20.01 18.22 -16.66
CA PHE A 84 -20.33 17.90 -18.08
C PHE A 84 -19.11 17.84 -19.01
N SER A 85 -17.92 18.26 -18.56
CA SER A 85 -16.70 18.26 -19.39
C SER A 85 -15.46 18.19 -18.54
N ASP A 86 -14.37 17.62 -19.05
CA ASP A 86 -13.07 17.55 -18.37
C ASP A 86 -12.48 18.92 -17.97
N ARG A 87 -13.02 20.02 -18.52
CA ARG A 87 -12.65 21.41 -18.17
C ARG A 87 -13.51 22.02 -17.06
N ASP A 88 -14.56 21.31 -16.63
CA ASP A 88 -15.38 21.73 -15.50
C ASP A 88 -14.58 21.51 -14.21
N PRO A 89 -14.34 22.57 -13.40
CA PRO A 89 -13.60 22.46 -12.14
C PRO A 89 -14.16 21.40 -11.19
N MET A 90 -15.47 21.14 -11.28
CA MET A 90 -16.13 20.13 -10.47
C MET A 90 -15.87 18.70 -10.95
N MET A 91 -15.36 18.44 -12.16
CA MET A 91 -15.06 17.06 -12.61
C MET A 91 -14.10 16.34 -11.66
N ALA A 92 -13.02 17.01 -11.26
CA ALA A 92 -12.02 16.43 -10.38
C ALA A 92 -12.51 16.33 -8.92
N GLN A 93 -13.41 17.23 -8.53
CA GLN A 93 -13.87 17.39 -7.15
C GLN A 93 -15.14 16.61 -6.83
N TYR A 94 -15.99 16.34 -7.83
CA TYR A 94 -17.26 15.65 -7.63
C TYR A 94 -17.11 14.24 -7.05
N PRO A 95 -16.12 13.41 -7.45
CA PRO A 95 -15.85 12.15 -6.76
C PRO A 95 -15.55 12.31 -5.26
N LEU A 96 -14.87 13.40 -4.86
CA LEU A 96 -14.62 13.68 -3.45
C LEU A 96 -15.91 14.01 -2.70
N VAL A 97 -16.85 14.73 -3.33
CA VAL A 97 -18.18 15.01 -2.75
C VAL A 97 -18.90 13.69 -2.48
N LEU A 98 -18.92 12.79 -3.47
CA LEU A 98 -19.55 11.47 -3.33
C LEU A 98 -18.85 10.59 -2.28
N ALA A 99 -17.55 10.80 -2.06
CA ALA A 99 -16.80 10.10 -1.02
C ALA A 99 -17.08 10.64 0.39
N ILE A 100 -17.36 11.93 0.53
CA ILE A 100 -17.76 12.51 1.80
C ILE A 100 -19.22 12.15 2.13
N GLU A 101 -20.06 12.04 1.10
CA GLU A 101 -21.49 11.81 1.25
C GLU A 101 -22.03 10.78 0.24
N PRO A 102 -21.90 9.49 0.58
CA PRO A 102 -22.33 8.35 -0.24
C PRO A 102 -23.80 8.38 -0.63
N ARG A 103 -24.67 8.98 0.20
CA ARG A 103 -26.11 9.04 -0.03
C ARG A 103 -26.47 9.81 -1.31
N LEU A 104 -25.52 10.55 -1.89
CA LEU A 104 -25.67 11.22 -3.18
C LEU A 104 -25.57 10.27 -4.38
N LEU A 105 -24.93 9.10 -4.23
CA LEU A 105 -24.68 8.19 -5.34
C LEU A 105 -25.95 7.71 -6.07
N PRO A 106 -27.07 7.37 -5.40
CA PRO A 106 -28.31 7.05 -6.10
C PRO A 106 -28.77 8.16 -7.04
N PHE A 107 -28.68 9.41 -6.60
CA PHE A 107 -29.07 10.58 -7.40
C PHE A 107 -28.06 10.84 -8.53
N ALA A 108 -26.76 10.75 -8.24
CA ALA A 108 -25.71 10.90 -9.25
C ALA A 108 -25.87 9.87 -10.39
N ARG A 109 -26.14 8.60 -10.04
CA ARG A 109 -26.37 7.53 -11.00
C ARG A 109 -27.61 7.76 -11.86
N GLN A 110 -28.70 8.26 -11.27
CA GLN A 110 -29.91 8.62 -12.01
C GLN A 110 -29.66 9.74 -13.03
N ASN A 111 -28.73 10.64 -12.71
CA ASN A 111 -28.36 11.71 -13.63
C ASN A 111 -27.47 11.18 -14.78
N GLY A 112 -26.76 10.06 -14.58
CA GLY A 112 -25.87 9.47 -15.59
C GLY A 112 -24.43 9.24 -15.12
N PHE A 113 -24.12 9.45 -13.83
CA PHE A 113 -22.81 9.12 -13.27
C PHE A 113 -22.57 7.61 -13.32
N ASN A 114 -21.48 7.19 -13.96
CA ASN A 114 -21.01 5.82 -13.97
C ASN A 114 -19.69 5.73 -13.21
N MET A 115 -19.59 4.76 -12.30
CA MET A 115 -18.44 4.61 -11.44
C MET A 115 -17.64 3.37 -11.85
N ASP A 116 -16.44 3.59 -12.37
CA ASP A 116 -15.51 2.51 -12.67
C ASP A 116 -14.78 2.01 -11.41
N ARG A 117 -13.97 0.96 -11.57
CA ARG A 117 -13.18 0.36 -10.48
C ARG A 117 -12.22 1.36 -9.84
N LYS A 118 -11.54 2.19 -10.63
CA LYS A 118 -10.56 3.16 -10.15
C LYS A 118 -11.20 4.26 -9.31
N TYR A 119 -12.34 4.79 -9.76
CA TYR A 119 -13.12 5.79 -9.02
C TYR A 119 -13.70 5.20 -7.74
N ARG A 120 -14.20 3.96 -7.78
CA ARG A 120 -14.68 3.27 -6.58
C ARG A 120 -13.58 3.16 -5.53
N ASP A 121 -12.40 2.68 -5.91
CA ASP A 121 -11.29 2.49 -4.98
C ASP A 121 -10.81 3.84 -4.43
N PHE A 122 -10.82 4.91 -5.25
CA PHE A 122 -10.57 6.28 -4.79
C PHE A 122 -11.58 6.75 -3.73
N ILE A 123 -12.87 6.53 -3.95
CA ILE A 123 -13.94 6.90 -3.03
C ILE A 123 -13.74 6.19 -1.68
N TYR A 124 -13.44 4.90 -1.69
CA TYR A 124 -13.16 4.15 -0.47
C TYR A 124 -11.90 4.64 0.23
N ARG A 125 -10.77 4.83 -0.48
CA ARG A 125 -9.56 5.39 0.13
C ARG A 125 -9.85 6.69 0.86
N ARG A 126 -10.62 7.59 0.23
CA ARG A 126 -10.96 8.88 0.82
C ARG A 126 -11.87 8.76 2.05
N MET A 127 -12.74 7.75 2.12
CA MET A 127 -13.55 7.48 3.31
C MET A 127 -12.72 6.99 4.50
N PHE A 128 -11.72 6.16 4.24
CA PHE A 128 -10.86 5.60 5.28
C PHE A 128 -9.65 6.47 5.59
N GLU A 129 -9.41 7.53 4.81
CA GLU A 129 -8.30 8.46 5.03
C GLU A 129 -8.38 9.10 6.43
N LYS A 130 -7.20 9.20 7.06
CA LYS A 130 -7.03 9.80 8.38
C LYS A 130 -7.37 11.30 8.33
N PRO A 131 -8.37 11.77 9.09
CA PRO A 131 -8.71 13.19 9.09
C PRO A 131 -7.63 14.01 9.80
N ALA A 132 -7.50 15.28 9.42
CA ALA A 132 -6.59 16.23 10.07
C ALA A 132 -6.95 16.47 11.55
N ILE A 133 -8.25 16.36 11.89
CA ILE A 133 -8.76 16.47 13.25
C ILE A 133 -9.42 15.14 13.59
N MET A 134 -8.85 14.45 14.57
CA MET A 134 -9.38 13.17 15.06
C MET A 134 -10.59 13.39 15.96
N PHE A 135 -11.61 12.54 15.82
CA PHE A 135 -12.77 12.54 16.70
C PHE A 135 -13.29 11.11 16.91
N GLU A 136 -13.88 10.84 18.08
CA GLU A 136 -14.21 9.49 18.54
C GLU A 136 -15.24 8.78 17.63
N ALA A 137 -16.22 9.51 17.10
CA ALA A 137 -17.28 8.97 16.25
C ALA A 137 -16.85 8.61 14.81
N ARG A 138 -15.55 8.72 14.47
CA ARG A 138 -15.07 8.52 13.10
C ARG A 138 -15.32 7.10 12.59
N ALA A 139 -15.14 6.09 13.45
CA ALA A 139 -15.39 4.71 13.05
C ALA A 139 -16.88 4.47 12.71
N ASP A 140 -17.80 5.08 13.47
CA ASP A 140 -19.23 5.01 13.21
C ASP A 140 -19.61 5.68 11.89
N GLU A 141 -19.02 6.85 11.60
CA GLU A 141 -19.22 7.56 10.33
C GLU A 141 -18.76 6.71 9.13
N ILE A 142 -17.57 6.10 9.21
CA ILE A 142 -17.05 5.23 8.16
C ILE A 142 -17.99 4.04 7.94
N VAL A 143 -18.41 3.36 9.02
CA VAL A 143 -19.32 2.21 8.92
C VAL A 143 -20.64 2.61 8.25
N GLN A 144 -21.23 3.75 8.65
CA GLN A 144 -22.46 4.23 8.05
C GLN A 144 -22.27 4.56 6.57
N ASN A 145 -21.19 5.24 6.22
CA ASN A 145 -20.88 5.60 4.83
C ASN A 145 -20.68 4.35 3.96
N VAL A 146 -20.00 3.32 4.47
CA VAL A 146 -19.79 2.07 3.73
C VAL A 146 -21.09 1.27 3.58
N ARG A 147 -22.01 1.31 4.55
CA ARG A 147 -23.34 0.69 4.39
C ARG A 147 -24.13 1.30 3.23
N GLU A 148 -24.08 2.62 3.07
CA GLU A 148 -24.68 3.30 1.93
C GLU A 148 -24.01 2.88 0.60
N LEU A 149 -22.71 2.52 0.65
CA LEU A 149 -21.94 1.99 -0.47
C LEU A 149 -22.01 0.47 -0.67
N SER A 150 -22.74 -0.29 0.17
CA SER A 150 -22.73 -1.78 0.29
C SER A 150 -22.91 -2.58 -1.02
N ARG A 151 -23.20 -1.90 -2.13
CA ARG A 151 -23.18 -2.46 -3.49
C ARG A 151 -21.80 -2.54 -4.15
N LEU A 152 -20.76 -2.02 -3.52
CA LEU A 152 -19.44 -1.87 -4.09
C LEU A 152 -18.45 -2.79 -3.36
N ASP A 153 -17.41 -3.20 -4.06
CA ASP A 153 -16.43 -4.18 -3.61
C ASP A 153 -15.10 -3.50 -3.23
N PRO A 154 -14.77 -3.36 -1.93
CA PRO A 154 -13.60 -2.62 -1.47
C PRO A 154 -12.33 -3.47 -1.22
N GLU A 155 -12.20 -4.69 -1.77
CA GLU A 155 -11.14 -5.65 -1.41
C GLU A 155 -9.72 -5.06 -1.41
N THR A 156 -9.34 -4.33 -2.47
CA THR A 156 -8.00 -3.71 -2.57
C THR A 156 -7.78 -2.62 -1.54
N VAL A 157 -8.83 -1.89 -1.17
CA VAL A 157 -8.74 -0.82 -0.16
C VAL A 157 -8.69 -1.42 1.24
N ALA A 158 -9.35 -2.55 1.48
CA ALA A 158 -9.24 -3.28 2.74
C ALA A 158 -7.79 -3.72 3.02
N ALA A 159 -7.07 -4.22 2.01
CA ALA A 159 -5.65 -4.54 2.16
C ALA A 159 -4.79 -3.30 2.51
N GLU A 160 -5.05 -2.14 1.89
CA GLU A 160 -4.38 -0.88 2.24
C GLU A 160 -4.67 -0.47 3.69
N ILE A 161 -5.93 -0.54 4.13
CA ILE A 161 -6.35 -0.22 5.52
C ILE A 161 -5.72 -1.20 6.52
N CYS A 162 -5.63 -2.48 6.19
CA CYS A 162 -4.94 -3.47 7.03
C CYS A 162 -3.46 -3.10 7.22
N MET A 163 -2.78 -2.62 6.19
CA MET A 163 -1.39 -2.15 6.31
C MET A 163 -1.26 -0.85 7.12
N GLU A 164 -2.34 -0.11 7.32
CA GLU A 164 -2.42 1.10 8.16
C GLU A 164 -2.97 0.83 9.56
N ALA A 165 -3.13 -0.44 9.98
CA ALA A 165 -3.84 -0.80 11.22
C ALA A 165 -3.31 -0.09 12.49
N LYS A 166 -2.02 0.27 12.51
CA LYS A 166 -1.40 1.01 13.63
C LYS A 166 -1.35 2.52 13.46
N THR A 167 -1.37 3.04 12.22
CA THR A 167 -1.29 4.49 11.96
C THR A 167 -2.68 5.12 11.85
N ASN A 168 -3.69 4.30 11.55
CA ASN A 168 -5.08 4.67 11.32
C ASN A 168 -6.06 3.67 12.00
N GLU A 169 -5.99 3.61 13.33
CA GLU A 169 -6.76 2.64 14.14
C GLU A 169 -8.28 2.74 13.95
N HIS A 170 -8.83 3.94 13.70
CA HIS A 170 -10.27 4.13 13.48
C HIS A 170 -10.74 3.51 12.16
N ALA A 171 -9.96 3.65 11.09
CA ALA A 171 -10.24 3.03 9.80
C ALA A 171 -10.24 1.51 9.92
N TYR A 172 -9.22 0.95 10.57
CA TYR A 172 -9.12 -0.47 10.80
C TYR A 172 -10.23 -1.01 11.72
N THR A 173 -10.58 -0.28 12.79
CA THR A 173 -11.71 -0.62 13.67
C THR A 173 -13.04 -0.62 12.92
N ALA A 174 -13.27 0.36 12.05
CA ALA A 174 -14.45 0.41 11.20
C ALA A 174 -14.48 -0.80 10.24
N LEU A 175 -13.35 -1.15 9.63
CA LEU A 175 -13.23 -2.30 8.74
C LEU A 175 -13.55 -3.62 9.46
N LYS A 176 -13.01 -3.84 10.68
CA LYS A 176 -13.34 -5.02 11.51
C LYS A 176 -14.82 -5.08 11.86
N ARG A 177 -15.45 -3.94 12.13
CA ARG A 177 -16.88 -3.89 12.43
C ARG A 177 -17.73 -4.23 11.21
N LEU A 178 -17.36 -3.72 10.03
CA LEU A 178 -18.04 -4.05 8.77
C LEU A 178 -17.97 -5.55 8.46
N ASP A 179 -16.84 -6.18 8.72
CA ASP A 179 -16.63 -7.62 8.60
C ASP A 179 -17.54 -8.40 9.58
N LYS A 180 -17.49 -8.06 10.87
CA LYS A 180 -18.32 -8.70 11.91
C LYS A 180 -19.82 -8.57 11.66
N GLU A 181 -20.25 -7.46 11.07
CA GLU A 181 -21.66 -7.21 10.73
C GLU A 181 -22.07 -7.86 9.39
N GLY A 182 -21.16 -8.50 8.65
CA GLY A 182 -21.43 -9.15 7.36
C GLY A 182 -21.76 -8.17 6.23
N ILE A 183 -21.27 -6.93 6.32
CA ILE A 183 -21.50 -5.88 5.31
C ILE A 183 -20.51 -5.99 4.16
N LEU A 184 -19.30 -6.52 4.41
CA LEU A 184 -18.29 -6.75 3.38
C LEU A 184 -18.74 -7.86 2.43
N ARG A 185 -18.35 -7.73 1.16
CA ARG A 185 -18.64 -8.72 0.10
C ARG A 185 -17.60 -9.84 -0.01
N PHE A 186 -16.55 -9.73 0.79
CA PHE A 186 -15.45 -10.67 0.92
C PHE A 186 -15.23 -10.95 2.40
N GLU A 187 -14.53 -12.04 2.68
CA GLU A 187 -14.11 -12.38 4.03
C GLU A 187 -12.80 -11.65 4.36
N LEU A 188 -12.82 -10.77 5.37
CA LEU A 188 -11.62 -10.00 5.72
C LEU A 188 -10.48 -10.92 6.17
N ALA A 189 -10.80 -12.05 6.79
CA ALA A 189 -9.82 -13.07 7.15
C ALA A 189 -9.03 -13.59 5.93
N SER A 190 -9.69 -13.82 4.79
CA SER A 190 -9.02 -14.24 3.56
C SER A 190 -8.09 -13.15 3.02
N VAL A 191 -8.55 -11.89 3.01
CA VAL A 191 -7.73 -10.74 2.58
C VAL A 191 -6.49 -10.59 3.46
N VAL A 192 -6.64 -10.68 4.78
CA VAL A 192 -5.52 -10.62 5.72
C VAL A 192 -4.54 -11.77 5.50
N GLN A 193 -5.04 -13.00 5.31
CA GLN A 193 -4.21 -14.16 5.03
C GLN A 193 -3.37 -13.96 3.76
N ASP A 194 -4.01 -13.55 2.67
CA ASP A 194 -3.32 -13.35 1.39
C ASP A 194 -2.34 -12.18 1.45
N LEU A 195 -2.70 -11.11 2.15
CA LEU A 195 -1.81 -9.98 2.44
C LEU A 195 -0.55 -10.44 3.19
N ILE A 196 -0.68 -11.23 4.27
CA ILE A 196 0.47 -11.75 5.03
C ILE A 196 1.35 -12.61 4.12
N LYS A 197 0.77 -13.47 3.28
CA LYS A 197 1.53 -14.34 2.35
C LYS A 197 2.43 -13.56 1.39
N LEU A 198 2.03 -12.35 0.97
CA LEU A 198 2.85 -11.50 0.08
C LEU A 198 4.22 -11.16 0.68
N PHE A 199 4.33 -11.10 2.01
CA PHE A 199 5.57 -10.76 2.70
C PHE A 199 6.60 -11.90 2.71
N LEU A 200 6.24 -13.12 2.32
CA LEU A 200 7.21 -14.21 2.15
C LEU A 200 8.31 -13.85 1.14
N ASN A 201 7.94 -13.12 0.09
CA ASN A 201 8.85 -12.72 -0.99
C ASN A 201 9.25 -11.24 -0.95
N THR A 202 8.84 -10.51 0.09
CA THR A 202 9.05 -9.05 0.16
C THR A 202 9.98 -8.69 1.31
N ARG A 203 11.02 -7.89 1.03
CA ARG A 203 12.05 -7.52 2.01
C ARG A 203 11.51 -6.74 3.21
N SER A 204 10.35 -6.07 3.06
CA SER A 204 9.70 -5.32 4.14
C SER A 204 9.37 -6.18 5.36
N VAL A 205 9.30 -7.51 5.25
CA VAL A 205 9.13 -8.44 6.38
C VAL A 205 10.22 -8.28 7.46
N THR A 206 11.39 -7.73 7.10
CA THR A 206 12.48 -7.47 8.05
C THR A 206 12.38 -6.12 8.77
N THR A 207 11.35 -5.32 8.48
CA THR A 207 11.19 -3.99 9.09
C THR A 207 10.32 -4.09 10.34
N ALA A 208 10.72 -3.40 11.41
CA ALA A 208 9.97 -3.38 12.68
C ALA A 208 8.53 -2.85 12.51
N HIS A 209 8.34 -1.85 11.65
CA HIS A 209 7.02 -1.31 11.35
C HIS A 209 6.09 -2.38 10.75
N THR A 210 6.49 -2.98 9.62
CA THR A 210 5.70 -4.05 8.97
C THR A 210 5.46 -5.21 9.91
N ALA A 211 6.48 -5.69 10.63
CA ALA A 211 6.33 -6.75 11.60
C ALA A 211 5.25 -6.42 12.64
N SER A 212 5.27 -5.21 13.19
CA SER A 212 4.27 -4.80 14.19
C SER A 212 2.85 -4.77 13.62
N VAL A 213 2.68 -4.37 12.36
CA VAL A 213 1.37 -4.38 11.67
C VAL A 213 0.90 -5.81 11.43
N LEU A 214 1.75 -6.68 10.86
CA LEU A 214 1.39 -8.08 10.59
C LEU A 214 1.01 -8.85 11.87
N ARG A 215 1.67 -8.55 12.99
CA ARG A 215 1.33 -9.13 14.30
C ARG A 215 -0.06 -8.70 14.79
N VAL A 216 -0.44 -7.43 14.60
CA VAL A 216 -1.80 -6.95 14.91
C VAL A 216 -2.82 -7.68 14.03
N LEU A 217 -2.57 -7.75 12.73
CA LEU A 217 -3.46 -8.42 11.78
C LEU A 217 -3.64 -9.91 12.11
N TYR A 218 -2.55 -10.62 12.41
CA TYR A 218 -2.60 -12.04 12.76
C TYR A 218 -3.33 -12.30 14.09
N LYS A 219 -3.18 -11.41 15.09
CA LYS A 219 -3.91 -11.52 16.37
C LYS A 219 -5.42 -11.37 16.17
N ASP A 220 -5.84 -10.43 15.32
CA ASP A 220 -7.25 -10.22 15.02
C ASP A 220 -7.83 -11.31 14.09
N TYR A 221 -7.03 -11.79 13.13
CA TYR A 221 -7.40 -12.76 12.10
C TYR A 221 -6.37 -13.88 12.01
N ARG A 222 -6.49 -14.87 12.90
CA ARG A 222 -5.60 -16.04 12.90
C ARG A 222 -5.82 -16.90 11.67
N SER A 223 -4.73 -17.48 11.18
CA SER A 223 -4.72 -18.41 10.04
C SER A 223 -3.88 -19.64 10.37
N GLU A 224 -4.37 -20.81 9.96
CA GLU A 224 -3.64 -22.09 10.04
C GLU A 224 -2.72 -22.33 8.83
N ASP A 225 -2.65 -21.36 7.89
CA ASP A 225 -1.86 -21.51 6.69
C ASP A 225 -0.35 -21.56 7.01
N PRO A 226 0.39 -22.56 6.51
CA PRO A 226 1.82 -22.72 6.83
C PRO A 226 2.68 -21.57 6.30
N THR A 227 2.25 -20.89 5.22
CA THR A 227 2.96 -19.72 4.69
C THR A 227 2.76 -18.52 5.60
N VAL A 228 1.55 -18.30 6.11
CA VAL A 228 1.28 -17.24 7.10
C VAL A 228 2.12 -17.49 8.35
N ARG A 229 2.12 -18.72 8.86
CA ARG A 229 2.96 -19.12 9.99
C ARG A 229 4.43 -18.79 9.74
N LEU A 230 4.98 -19.17 8.59
CA LEU A 230 6.36 -18.86 8.24
C LEU A 230 6.63 -17.36 8.22
N VAL A 231 5.76 -16.55 7.60
CA VAL A 231 5.90 -15.09 7.60
C VAL A 231 5.89 -14.53 9.02
N MET A 232 4.97 -14.99 9.88
CA MET A 232 4.91 -14.54 11.27
C MET A 232 6.18 -14.90 12.03
N LEU A 233 6.73 -16.10 11.85
CA LEU A 233 8.02 -16.49 12.42
C LEU A 233 9.15 -15.59 11.89
N LEU A 234 9.15 -15.24 10.60
CA LEU A 234 10.13 -14.29 10.05
C LEU A 234 10.02 -12.91 10.73
N THR A 235 8.80 -12.43 11.04
CA THR A 235 8.65 -11.16 11.77
C THR A 235 9.27 -11.20 13.16
N ILE A 236 9.35 -12.36 13.81
CA ILE A 236 9.98 -12.53 15.13
C ILE A 236 11.50 -12.54 14.96
N PHE A 237 12.03 -13.46 14.14
CA PHE A 237 13.47 -13.68 14.05
C PHE A 237 14.24 -12.56 13.32
N LEU A 238 13.58 -11.75 12.48
CA LEU A 238 14.25 -10.76 11.64
C LEU A 238 14.03 -9.30 12.05
N SER A 239 12.99 -8.99 12.82
CA SER A 239 12.61 -7.59 13.09
C SER A 239 13.15 -7.07 14.42
N ASP A 240 13.62 -7.96 15.29
CA ASP A 240 14.16 -7.60 16.60
C ASP A 240 15.47 -6.79 16.45
N PRO A 241 15.56 -5.57 17.00
CA PRO A 241 16.79 -4.77 16.97
C PRO A 241 17.94 -5.37 17.80
N THR A 242 17.68 -6.39 18.63
CA THR A 242 18.71 -6.99 19.50
C THR A 242 19.90 -7.47 18.66
N PRO A 243 21.12 -6.98 18.95
CA PRO A 243 22.31 -7.38 18.23
C PRO A 243 22.66 -8.82 18.60
N VAL A 244 22.69 -9.69 17.59
CA VAL A 244 23.09 -11.08 17.73
C VAL A 244 24.52 -11.23 17.23
N PRO A 245 25.44 -11.83 18.02
CA PRO A 245 26.79 -12.13 17.54
C PRO A 245 26.72 -12.95 16.24
N PRO A 246 27.48 -12.59 15.19
CA PRO A 246 27.42 -13.26 13.90
C PRO A 246 28.00 -14.69 13.90
N GLN A 247 28.70 -15.08 14.97
CA GLN A 247 29.38 -16.36 15.07
C GLN A 247 28.43 -17.47 15.53
N ILE A 248 28.49 -18.61 14.84
CA ILE A 248 27.57 -19.74 14.99
C ILE A 248 27.84 -20.57 16.26
N TRP A 249 29.04 -20.47 16.83
CA TRP A 249 29.46 -21.29 17.97
C TRP A 249 28.99 -20.76 19.32
N TYR A 250 28.44 -19.54 19.38
CA TYR A 250 27.90 -19.01 20.62
C TYR A 250 26.62 -19.74 21.01
N THR A 251 26.60 -20.26 22.23
CA THR A 251 25.42 -20.82 22.91
C THR A 251 24.87 -19.82 23.93
N VAL A 252 23.65 -20.07 24.41
CA VAL A 252 23.01 -19.36 25.53
C VAL A 252 23.94 -19.25 26.75
N GLU A 253 24.71 -20.31 27.03
CA GLU A 253 25.67 -20.37 28.15
C GLU A 253 26.89 -19.46 27.94
N THR A 254 27.31 -19.28 26.69
CA THR A 254 28.54 -18.54 26.35
C THR A 254 28.31 -17.05 26.07
N SER A 255 27.08 -16.64 25.79
CA SER A 255 26.76 -15.27 25.38
C SER A 255 25.42 -14.79 25.96
N PRO A 256 25.43 -13.82 26.90
CA PRO A 256 24.21 -13.21 27.43
C PRO A 256 23.34 -12.55 26.37
N ALA A 257 23.92 -12.08 25.26
CA ALA A 257 23.16 -11.50 24.15
C ALA A 257 22.32 -12.56 23.44
N ILE A 258 22.84 -13.78 23.30
CA ILE A 258 22.08 -14.90 22.72
C ILE A 258 20.99 -15.37 23.67
N ALA A 259 21.27 -15.45 24.97
CA ALA A 259 20.24 -15.77 25.96
C ALA A 259 19.03 -14.83 25.84
N ARG A 260 19.27 -13.51 25.85
CA ARG A 260 18.21 -12.51 25.67
C ARG A 260 17.46 -12.63 24.35
N PHE A 261 18.18 -12.89 23.26
CA PHE A 261 17.55 -13.11 21.95
C PHE A 261 16.65 -14.35 21.97
N VAL A 262 17.09 -15.44 22.59
CA VAL A 262 16.33 -16.68 22.70
C VAL A 262 15.07 -16.47 23.53
N ASP A 263 15.21 -15.81 24.70
CA ASP A 263 14.10 -15.49 25.59
C ASP A 263 13.08 -14.59 24.89
N ALA A 264 13.53 -13.51 24.23
CA ALA A 264 12.65 -12.59 23.51
C ALA A 264 11.90 -13.29 22.36
N CYS A 265 12.57 -14.15 21.58
CA CYS A 265 11.90 -14.94 20.55
C CYS A 265 10.88 -15.91 21.16
N SER A 266 11.18 -16.52 22.31
CA SER A 266 10.28 -17.43 23.01
C SER A 266 9.02 -16.70 23.47
N ASP A 267 9.18 -15.54 24.10
CA ASP A 267 8.08 -14.69 24.57
C ASP A 267 7.17 -14.27 23.42
N GLU A 268 7.74 -13.83 22.28
CA GLU A 268 6.95 -13.43 21.11
C GLU A 268 6.24 -14.61 20.42
N ILE A 269 6.86 -15.79 20.38
CA ILE A 269 6.25 -17.01 19.85
C ILE A 269 5.07 -17.45 20.72
N GLU A 270 5.20 -17.34 22.04
CA GLU A 270 4.12 -17.63 22.99
C GLU A 270 2.99 -16.59 22.88
N GLU A 271 3.33 -15.30 22.82
CA GLU A 271 2.36 -14.20 22.68
C GLU A 271 1.51 -14.31 21.41
N LEU A 272 2.10 -14.79 20.32
CA LEU A 272 1.41 -15.01 19.04
C LEU A 272 0.83 -16.42 18.91
N GLU A 273 0.95 -17.28 19.92
CA GLU A 273 0.48 -18.67 19.90
C GLU A 273 0.98 -19.43 18.66
N LEU A 274 2.25 -19.23 18.30
CA LEU A 274 2.91 -19.93 17.20
C LEU A 274 3.62 -21.21 17.68
N GLY A 275 3.63 -21.49 18.99
CA GLY A 275 4.22 -22.71 19.54
C GLY A 275 3.32 -23.96 19.38
N PRO A 276 3.92 -25.17 19.40
CA PRO A 276 5.35 -25.46 19.42
C PRO A 276 5.97 -25.30 18.02
N LEU A 277 7.27 -24.93 17.96
CA LEU A 277 8.02 -24.94 16.70
C LEU A 277 8.44 -26.36 16.34
N THR A 278 8.55 -26.60 15.03
CA THR A 278 9.01 -27.87 14.47
C THR A 278 10.39 -27.72 13.85
N ARG A 279 11.09 -28.84 13.65
CA ARG A 279 12.34 -28.89 12.86
C ARG A 279 12.15 -28.26 11.48
N LYS A 280 10.99 -28.49 10.85
CA LYS A 280 10.65 -27.94 9.54
C LYS A 280 10.55 -26.41 9.59
N ASP A 281 9.90 -25.84 10.60
CA ASP A 281 9.80 -24.38 10.77
C ASP A 281 11.20 -23.75 10.79
N ILE A 282 12.16 -24.33 11.52
CA ILE A 282 13.53 -23.83 11.60
C ILE A 282 14.24 -23.87 10.24
N VAL A 283 14.09 -24.98 9.50
CA VAL A 283 14.66 -25.10 8.15
C VAL A 283 14.05 -24.05 7.22
N ASP A 284 12.73 -23.90 7.22
CA ASP A 284 12.01 -22.96 6.36
C ASP A 284 12.39 -21.49 6.68
N ILE A 285 12.51 -21.15 7.97
CA ILE A 285 13.03 -19.84 8.41
C ILE A 285 14.43 -19.64 7.86
N LEU A 286 15.35 -20.58 8.09
CA LEU A 286 16.75 -20.47 7.66
C LEU A 286 16.91 -20.40 6.14
N LEU A 287 16.00 -21.01 5.37
CA LEU A 287 15.97 -20.94 3.91
C LEU A 287 15.33 -19.65 3.37
N SER A 288 14.60 -18.87 4.18
CA SER A 288 14.02 -17.60 3.74
C SER A 288 15.08 -16.64 3.17
N LYS A 289 14.77 -15.99 2.04
CA LYS A 289 15.66 -15.09 1.28
C LYS A 289 16.29 -13.97 2.12
N PHE A 290 15.69 -13.64 3.26
CA PHE A 290 16.06 -12.50 4.10
C PHE A 290 16.90 -12.86 5.34
N VAL A 291 17.32 -14.12 5.48
CA VAL A 291 18.12 -14.59 6.64
C VAL A 291 19.60 -14.86 6.27
N PRO A 292 20.46 -13.86 6.01
CA PRO A 292 21.90 -14.11 5.84
C PRO A 292 22.74 -13.80 7.10
N GLU A 293 22.23 -13.00 8.03
CA GLU A 293 23.04 -12.42 9.12
C GLU A 293 22.73 -12.99 10.50
N ARG A 294 21.49 -13.41 10.76
CA ARG A 294 21.01 -13.85 12.08
C ARG A 294 20.90 -15.37 12.27
N PHE A 295 21.37 -16.15 11.30
CA PHE A 295 21.19 -17.61 11.33
C PHE A 295 21.86 -18.30 12.54
N GLY A 296 22.95 -17.74 13.08
CA GLY A 296 23.56 -18.24 14.33
C GLY A 296 22.61 -18.15 15.54
N GLY A 297 21.92 -17.01 15.70
CA GLY A 297 20.90 -16.84 16.75
C GLY A 297 19.71 -17.77 16.57
N ILE A 298 19.26 -17.96 15.33
CA ILE A 298 18.16 -18.89 15.01
C ILE A 298 18.54 -20.33 15.34
N LEU A 299 19.77 -20.76 15.03
CA LEU A 299 20.27 -22.09 15.40
C LEU A 299 20.42 -22.25 16.92
N ALA A 300 20.86 -21.21 17.63
CA ALA A 300 20.93 -21.22 19.09
C ALA A 300 19.53 -21.33 19.73
N TYR A 301 18.55 -20.59 19.19
CA TYR A 301 17.15 -20.72 19.57
C TYR A 301 16.64 -22.14 19.31
N ALA A 302 16.84 -22.68 18.10
CA ALA A 302 16.39 -24.03 17.74
C ALA A 302 16.97 -25.09 18.68
N ARG A 303 18.25 -24.97 19.05
CA ARG A 303 18.90 -25.86 20.01
C ARG A 303 18.25 -25.81 21.40
N SER A 304 17.95 -24.61 21.88
CA SER A 304 17.35 -24.40 23.20
C SER A 304 15.87 -24.80 23.25
N ALA A 305 15.09 -24.42 22.24
CA ALA A 305 13.63 -24.59 22.24
C ALA A 305 13.18 -26.00 21.84
N LEU A 306 13.97 -26.71 21.02
CA LEU A 306 13.65 -28.05 20.54
C LEU A 306 14.50 -29.15 21.18
N ASP A 307 15.32 -28.82 22.17
CA ASP A 307 16.26 -29.74 22.86
C ASP A 307 17.10 -30.57 21.86
N LEU A 308 17.67 -29.90 20.85
CA LEU A 308 18.39 -30.58 19.78
C LEU A 308 19.78 -31.01 20.25
N ASP A 309 20.04 -32.30 20.11
CA ASP A 309 21.40 -32.83 20.23
C ASP A 309 22.29 -32.41 19.04
N ALA A 310 23.57 -32.74 19.13
CA ALA A 310 24.54 -32.37 18.12
C ALA A 310 24.25 -33.02 16.75
N GLU A 311 23.66 -34.23 16.72
CA GLU A 311 23.36 -34.94 15.48
C GLU A 311 22.14 -34.35 14.76
N ALA A 312 21.09 -34.03 15.50
CA ALA A 312 19.90 -33.34 14.99
C ALA A 312 20.25 -31.95 14.47
N LEU A 313 21.08 -31.20 15.20
CA LEU A 313 21.57 -29.90 14.74
C LEU A 313 22.42 -30.04 13.47
N LYS A 314 23.32 -31.03 13.42
CA LYS A 314 24.11 -31.35 12.22
C LYS A 314 23.22 -31.66 11.01
N SER A 315 22.12 -32.39 11.24
CA SER A 315 21.13 -32.70 10.22
C SER A 315 20.43 -31.43 9.67
N ILE A 316 19.97 -30.53 10.54
CA ILE A 316 19.36 -29.25 10.13
C ILE A 316 20.36 -28.40 9.33
N VAL A 317 21.59 -28.25 9.84
CA VAL A 317 22.64 -27.48 9.18
C VAL A 317 22.95 -28.05 7.78
N THR A 318 22.99 -29.38 7.65
CA THR A 318 23.19 -30.04 6.37
C THR A 318 22.04 -29.76 5.41
N GLU A 319 20.79 -29.90 5.85
CA GLU A 319 19.61 -29.64 5.03
C GLU A 319 19.53 -28.19 4.55
N VAL A 320 19.81 -27.24 5.45
CA VAL A 320 19.86 -25.81 5.13
C VAL A 320 20.99 -25.50 4.14
N ALA A 321 22.18 -26.09 4.33
CA ALA A 321 23.30 -25.89 3.40
C ALA A 321 22.98 -26.40 1.99
N LEU A 322 22.29 -27.55 1.89
CA LEU A 322 21.82 -28.09 0.62
C LEU A 322 20.74 -27.19 -0.02
N GLY A 323 19.74 -26.76 0.75
CA GLY A 323 18.69 -25.86 0.25
C GLY A 323 19.21 -24.48 -0.15
N CYS A 324 20.28 -23.98 0.48
CA CYS A 324 20.94 -22.74 0.06
C CYS A 324 21.50 -22.80 -1.37
N LEU A 325 21.80 -23.98 -1.93
CA LEU A 325 22.24 -24.11 -3.32
C LEU A 325 21.14 -23.75 -4.33
N GLU A 326 19.87 -23.92 -3.95
CA GLU A 326 18.71 -23.65 -4.79
C GLU A 326 18.27 -22.17 -4.73
N ILE A 327 18.83 -21.37 -3.80
CA ILE A 327 18.41 -19.99 -3.52
C ILE A 327 19.55 -19.02 -3.86
N GLY A 328 19.38 -18.27 -4.94
CA GLY A 328 20.44 -17.44 -5.53
C GLY A 328 21.04 -16.37 -4.59
N CYS A 329 20.29 -15.91 -3.58
CA CYS A 329 20.75 -14.89 -2.63
C CYS A 329 21.40 -15.44 -1.34
N LYS A 330 21.65 -16.76 -1.25
CA LYS A 330 22.17 -17.41 -0.02
C LYS A 330 23.67 -17.68 0.00
N GLY A 331 24.42 -17.26 -1.01
CA GLY A 331 25.87 -17.53 -1.10
C GLY A 331 26.68 -17.10 0.14
N LYS A 332 26.37 -15.94 0.74
CA LYS A 332 27.05 -15.48 1.97
C LYS A 332 26.76 -16.36 3.18
N MET A 333 25.53 -16.83 3.31
CA MET A 333 25.14 -17.73 4.41
C MET A 333 25.80 -19.09 4.23
N LEU A 334 25.78 -19.63 3.00
CA LEU A 334 26.43 -20.90 2.68
C LEU A 334 27.94 -20.87 2.96
N ALA A 335 28.64 -19.80 2.57
CA ALA A 335 30.06 -19.62 2.88
C ALA A 335 30.33 -19.69 4.39
N LYS A 336 29.56 -18.93 5.19
CA LYS A 336 29.70 -18.94 6.65
C LYS A 336 29.38 -20.31 7.28
N LEU A 337 28.41 -21.05 6.73
CA LEU A 337 28.11 -22.41 7.19
C LEU A 337 29.29 -23.34 6.94
N VAL A 338 29.89 -23.29 5.74
CA VAL A 338 31.07 -24.11 5.39
C VAL A 338 32.28 -23.75 6.25
N ASP A 339 32.50 -22.46 6.50
CA ASP A 339 33.59 -21.98 7.37
C ASP A 339 33.45 -22.50 8.81
N ALA A 340 32.22 -22.60 9.31
CA ALA A 340 31.95 -23.08 10.68
C ALA A 340 31.90 -24.61 10.80
N TYR A 341 31.54 -25.31 9.72
CA TYR A 341 31.34 -26.74 9.72
C TYR A 341 32.10 -27.39 8.56
N ALA A 342 33.37 -27.75 8.82
CA ALA A 342 34.28 -28.28 7.79
C ALA A 342 33.73 -29.48 7.02
N TYR A 343 32.92 -30.34 7.65
CA TYR A 343 32.32 -31.51 6.99
C TYR A 343 31.33 -31.15 5.86
N LEU A 344 30.78 -29.92 5.85
CA LEU A 344 29.84 -29.50 4.82
C LEU A 344 30.49 -29.39 3.45
N SER A 345 31.79 -29.11 3.36
CA SER A 345 32.48 -29.02 2.07
C SER A 345 32.38 -30.33 1.29
N ASP A 346 32.64 -31.46 1.95
CA ASP A 346 32.55 -32.79 1.34
C ASP A 346 31.10 -33.15 0.98
N VAL A 347 30.15 -32.86 1.88
CA VAL A 347 28.72 -33.14 1.65
C VAL A 347 28.19 -32.36 0.46
N LEU A 348 28.50 -31.07 0.37
CA LEU A 348 28.13 -30.20 -0.75
C LEU A 348 28.77 -30.69 -2.04
N ALA A 349 30.06 -31.05 -2.04
CA ALA A 349 30.74 -31.55 -3.23
C ALA A 349 30.06 -32.82 -3.78
N VAL A 350 29.76 -33.80 -2.91
CA VAL A 350 29.05 -35.03 -3.30
C VAL A 350 27.66 -34.71 -3.85
N HIS A 351 26.93 -33.81 -3.20
CA HIS A 351 25.58 -33.44 -3.63
C HIS A 351 25.57 -32.67 -4.96
N ILE A 352 26.52 -31.75 -5.17
CA ILE A 352 26.68 -31.01 -6.44
C ILE A 352 27.00 -31.95 -7.59
N VAL A 353 27.96 -32.86 -7.42
CA VAL A 353 28.32 -33.83 -8.47
C VAL A 353 27.16 -34.77 -8.79
N LYS A 354 26.36 -35.14 -7.79
CA LYS A 354 25.24 -36.06 -7.97
C LYS A 354 24.02 -35.42 -8.64
N ASN A 355 23.66 -34.20 -8.25
CA ASN A 355 22.36 -33.60 -8.63
C ASN A 355 22.48 -32.42 -9.59
N TYR A 356 23.64 -31.78 -9.68
CA TYR A 356 23.84 -30.53 -10.42
C TYR A 356 24.87 -30.67 -11.55
N ARG A 357 25.43 -31.87 -11.75
CA ARG A 357 26.34 -32.14 -12.86
C ARG A 357 25.57 -32.12 -14.18
N LEU A 358 25.94 -31.17 -15.04
CA LEU A 358 25.46 -31.11 -16.40
C LEU A 358 26.08 -32.24 -17.22
N GLN A 359 25.25 -33.10 -17.80
CA GLN A 359 25.68 -33.99 -18.86
C GLN A 359 25.38 -33.32 -20.22
N VAL A 360 26.22 -33.59 -21.22
CA VAL A 360 26.04 -32.96 -22.55
C VAL A 360 24.72 -33.43 -23.16
N GLU A 361 24.31 -34.63 -22.81
CA GLU A 361 23.08 -35.31 -23.20
C GLU A 361 21.81 -34.67 -22.60
N ASP A 362 21.94 -33.92 -21.49
CA ASP A 362 20.83 -33.21 -20.84
C ASP A 362 20.58 -31.82 -21.44
N LEU A 363 21.45 -31.37 -22.36
CA LEU A 363 21.31 -30.08 -23.03
C LEU A 363 20.25 -30.15 -24.15
N PRO A 364 19.48 -29.08 -24.37
CA PRO A 364 18.56 -29.02 -25.51
C PRO A 364 19.32 -29.16 -26.84
N PRO A 365 18.74 -29.81 -27.86
CA PRO A 365 19.33 -29.92 -29.19
C PRO A 365 19.65 -28.54 -29.77
N LEU A 366 20.79 -28.42 -30.45
CA LEU A 366 21.25 -27.14 -31.05
C LEU A 366 20.27 -26.58 -32.08
N GLU A 367 19.45 -27.44 -32.68
CA GLU A 367 18.44 -27.08 -33.66
C GLU A 367 17.18 -26.45 -33.04
N ASP A 368 16.96 -26.63 -31.73
CA ASP A 368 15.82 -26.06 -31.01
C ASP A 368 16.23 -24.76 -30.30
N GLU A 369 16.29 -23.66 -31.07
CA GLU A 369 16.64 -22.33 -30.53
C GLU A 369 15.74 -21.88 -29.38
N LYS A 370 14.49 -22.35 -29.32
CA LYS A 370 13.57 -21.99 -28.25
C LYS A 370 13.95 -22.74 -26.97
N ALA A 371 14.17 -24.04 -27.04
CA ALA A 371 14.64 -24.83 -25.90
C ALA A 371 16.01 -24.36 -25.42
N CYS A 372 16.93 -23.99 -26.31
CA CYS A 372 18.21 -23.39 -25.93
C CYS A 372 18.06 -22.04 -25.22
N ARG A 373 17.09 -21.21 -25.62
CA ARG A 373 16.79 -19.93 -24.95
C ARG A 373 16.14 -20.11 -23.59
N ASP A 374 15.25 -21.09 -23.47
CA ASP A 374 14.48 -21.34 -22.25
C ASP A 374 15.27 -22.20 -21.23
N TYR A 375 16.35 -22.86 -21.66
CA TYR A 375 17.18 -23.68 -20.79
C TYR A 375 17.92 -22.85 -19.74
N SER A 376 17.77 -23.24 -18.48
CA SER A 376 18.54 -22.69 -17.37
C SER A 376 19.26 -23.82 -16.66
N ALA A 377 20.56 -23.66 -16.46
CA ALA A 377 21.32 -24.58 -15.62
C ALA A 377 20.70 -24.63 -14.21
N PRO A 378 20.65 -25.79 -13.55
CA PRO A 378 20.01 -25.96 -12.24
C PRO A 378 20.49 -24.98 -11.16
N LEU A 379 21.79 -24.65 -11.12
CA LEU A 379 22.37 -23.68 -10.17
C LEU A 379 22.21 -22.20 -10.59
N CYS A 380 21.65 -21.93 -11.77
CA CYS A 380 21.47 -20.57 -12.32
C CYS A 380 20.00 -20.12 -12.37
N ALA A 381 19.06 -20.96 -11.95
CA ALA A 381 17.62 -20.75 -12.14
C ALA A 381 17.07 -19.44 -11.54
N ASP A 382 17.66 -18.97 -10.44
CA ASP A 382 17.20 -17.73 -9.76
C ASP A 382 17.71 -16.44 -10.41
N LEU A 383 18.82 -16.48 -11.15
CA LEU A 383 19.35 -15.31 -11.86
C LEU A 383 18.51 -14.97 -13.10
N MET A 384 17.94 -15.98 -13.75
CA MET A 384 17.26 -15.85 -15.05
C MET A 384 15.76 -15.53 -14.94
N LYS A 385 15.11 -15.75 -13.78
CA LYS A 385 13.70 -15.41 -13.57
C LYS A 385 13.43 -13.90 -13.48
N ARG A 386 14.48 -13.07 -13.34
CA ARG A 386 14.39 -11.62 -13.60
C ARG A 386 14.56 -11.38 -15.10
N GLY A 387 13.49 -11.53 -15.85
CA GLY A 387 13.40 -11.16 -17.28
C GLY A 387 13.48 -9.65 -17.53
N ALA A 388 14.44 -8.95 -16.93
CA ALA A 388 14.87 -7.65 -17.38
C ALA A 388 16.12 -7.89 -18.25
N PRO A 389 16.12 -7.54 -19.55
CA PRO A 389 17.32 -7.62 -20.34
C PRO A 389 18.36 -6.70 -19.70
N LEU A 390 19.46 -7.28 -19.23
CA LEU A 390 20.65 -6.51 -18.94
C LEU A 390 21.04 -5.82 -20.24
N PRO A 391 21.14 -4.47 -20.30
CA PRO A 391 21.71 -3.82 -21.45
C PRO A 391 23.19 -4.18 -21.45
N PHE A 392 23.55 -5.16 -22.27
CA PHE A 392 24.93 -5.32 -22.66
C PHE A 392 25.23 -4.12 -23.56
N ASP A 393 25.89 -3.10 -23.00
CA ASP A 393 26.39 -1.94 -23.73
C ASP A 393 27.38 -2.40 -24.80
N GLU A 394 26.86 -2.66 -25.99
CA GLU A 394 27.61 -2.55 -27.24
C GLU A 394 27.44 -1.12 -27.75
N ALA A 395 27.99 -0.14 -27.01
CA ALA A 395 28.02 1.25 -27.42
C ALA A 395 29.32 1.56 -28.16
N GLY A 396 29.37 1.11 -29.42
CA GLY A 396 30.22 1.72 -30.43
C GLY A 396 29.66 3.08 -30.84
N LEU A 397 30.48 4.12 -30.70
CA LEU A 397 30.56 5.32 -31.55
C LEU A 397 29.22 5.94 -32.02
N ALA A 398 28.66 6.83 -31.21
CA ALA A 398 27.80 7.91 -31.70
C ALA A 398 28.14 9.24 -31.00
N PRO A 399 28.25 10.36 -31.74
CA PRO A 399 28.64 11.66 -31.18
C PRO A 399 27.48 12.30 -30.41
N PRO A 400 27.76 13.18 -29.42
CA PRO A 400 26.75 13.76 -28.55
C PRO A 400 25.82 14.71 -29.33
N PRO A 401 24.50 14.72 -29.04
CA PRO A 401 23.59 15.70 -29.59
C PRO A 401 23.78 17.06 -28.91
N VAL A 402 23.73 18.09 -29.75
CA VAL A 402 23.88 19.51 -29.45
C VAL A 402 22.74 19.98 -28.55
N ALA A 403 23.09 20.75 -27.51
CA ALA A 403 22.15 21.41 -26.60
C ALA A 403 21.22 22.35 -27.36
N SER A 404 19.90 22.15 -27.19
CA SER A 404 18.87 23.11 -27.57
C SER A 404 18.30 23.75 -26.32
N ASP A 405 18.29 25.09 -26.32
CA ASP A 405 17.84 25.99 -25.26
C ASP A 405 16.43 25.69 -24.70
N PRO A 406 16.16 26.03 -23.42
CA PRO A 406 14.87 25.84 -22.80
C PRO A 406 13.83 26.85 -23.33
N VAL A 407 12.75 26.29 -23.88
CA VAL A 407 11.51 27.00 -24.21
C VAL A 407 10.86 27.54 -22.94
N SER A 408 10.62 28.85 -22.94
CA SER A 408 9.98 29.63 -21.89
C SER A 408 8.61 29.08 -21.49
N GLN A 409 8.42 28.84 -20.19
CA GLN A 409 7.10 28.68 -19.58
C GLN A 409 6.46 30.04 -19.35
N PRO A 410 5.15 30.22 -19.61
CA PRO A 410 4.43 31.44 -19.25
C PRO A 410 4.06 31.44 -17.76
N GLU A 411 4.38 32.54 -17.09
CA GLU A 411 4.05 32.83 -15.69
C GLU A 411 2.54 32.88 -15.42
N PRO A 412 2.06 32.46 -14.24
CA PRO A 412 0.70 32.71 -13.81
C PRO A 412 0.55 34.15 -13.32
N ALA A 413 -0.50 34.80 -13.81
CA ALA A 413 -0.87 36.18 -13.50
C ALA A 413 -1.04 36.43 -11.99
N GLU A 414 -0.42 37.53 -11.56
CA GLU A 414 -0.57 38.18 -10.27
C GLU A 414 -2.05 38.49 -9.98
N ASN A 415 -2.53 38.04 -8.82
CA ASN A 415 -3.79 38.49 -8.24
C ASN A 415 -3.51 39.78 -7.46
N GLU A 416 -4.09 40.89 -7.89
CA GLU A 416 -4.20 42.11 -7.10
C GLU A 416 -5.14 41.84 -5.92
N GLU A 417 -4.57 41.69 -4.71
CA GLU A 417 -5.31 41.81 -3.45
C GLU A 417 -5.29 43.28 -3.00
N GLU A 418 -6.48 43.89 -2.95
CA GLU A 418 -6.71 45.17 -2.30
C GLU A 418 -6.46 45.03 -0.79
N ALA A 419 -5.52 45.82 -0.29
CA ALA A 419 -5.21 45.95 1.13
C ALA A 419 -6.29 46.77 1.85
N GLU A 420 -6.90 46.19 2.89
CA GLU A 420 -7.51 46.94 3.99
C GLU A 420 -6.57 46.92 5.20
N ASP A 421 -6.22 48.13 5.65
CA ASP A 421 -5.42 48.46 6.82
C ASP A 421 -6.01 47.89 8.11
N GLY A 422 -5.14 47.30 8.93
CA GLY A 422 -5.46 46.85 10.29
C GLY A 422 -4.19 46.49 11.06
N ALA A 423 -3.49 47.51 11.54
CA ALA A 423 -2.31 47.37 12.38
C ALA A 423 -2.64 46.74 13.75
N GLU A 424 -1.86 45.74 14.17
CA GLU A 424 -1.43 45.62 15.57
C GLU A 424 -0.17 44.75 15.69
N GLU A 425 0.73 45.20 16.57
CA GLU A 425 2.09 44.72 16.82
C GLU A 425 2.13 43.39 17.59
N GLY A 426 3.20 42.60 17.37
CA GLY A 426 3.57 41.49 18.25
C GLY A 426 4.74 40.68 17.71
N ALA A 427 5.95 41.02 18.15
CA ALA A 427 7.19 40.33 17.83
C ALA A 427 7.31 39.00 18.60
N GLU A 428 7.85 37.95 17.97
CA GLU A 428 8.63 36.88 18.62
C GLU A 428 9.43 36.04 17.58
N ASP A 429 10.53 35.45 18.07
CA ASP A 429 11.75 34.95 17.39
C ASP A 429 11.63 33.75 16.43
N PRO A 430 12.67 33.45 15.61
CA PRO A 430 12.69 32.34 14.67
C PRO A 430 13.17 31.01 15.30
N GLU A 431 12.31 30.00 15.33
CA GLU A 431 12.71 28.60 15.58
C GLU A 431 13.18 27.89 14.29
N ALA A 432 14.16 27.02 14.48
CA ALA A 432 14.89 26.24 13.48
C ALA A 432 14.01 25.21 12.74
N PRO A 433 14.42 24.76 11.53
CA PRO A 433 13.66 23.77 10.77
C PRO A 433 13.75 22.38 11.43
N GLY A 434 12.60 21.86 11.84
CA GLY A 434 12.43 20.47 12.24
C GLY A 434 12.66 19.50 11.09
N GLU A 435 13.40 18.43 11.39
CA GLU A 435 13.62 17.27 10.52
C GLU A 435 12.27 16.63 10.16
N ALA A 436 11.93 16.62 8.88
CA ALA A 436 10.75 15.96 8.37
C ALA A 436 10.98 14.44 8.23
N ASP A 437 10.02 13.69 8.76
CA ASP A 437 9.95 12.25 8.89
C ASP A 437 10.25 11.45 7.61
N GLY A 438 11.16 10.46 7.75
CA GLY A 438 11.42 9.43 6.75
C GLY A 438 10.43 8.25 6.77
N GLU A 439 9.36 8.32 7.57
CA GLU A 439 8.43 7.21 7.79
C GLU A 439 7.38 7.07 6.65
N ASP A 440 6.97 8.19 6.02
CA ASP A 440 5.95 8.18 4.95
C ASP A 440 6.44 7.54 3.63
N LEU A 441 7.74 7.60 3.37
CA LEU A 441 8.37 7.00 2.18
C LEU A 441 8.36 5.47 2.22
N VAL A 442 8.44 4.87 3.41
CA VAL A 442 8.45 3.41 3.59
C VAL A 442 7.05 2.83 3.40
N CYS A 443 6.01 3.50 3.92
CA CYS A 443 4.61 3.13 3.69
C CYS A 443 4.25 3.18 2.21
N ALA A 444 4.66 4.22 1.48
CA ALA A 444 4.40 4.33 0.04
C ALA A 444 5.05 3.20 -0.78
N ALA A 445 6.26 2.76 -0.40
CA ALA A 445 6.96 1.66 -1.07
C ALA A 445 6.30 0.29 -0.83
N VAL A 446 5.83 0.03 0.39
CA VAL A 446 5.09 -1.20 0.73
C VAL A 446 3.73 -1.23 0.05
N LEU A 447 3.01 -0.11 0.02
CA LEU A 447 1.73 0.02 -0.70
C LEU A 447 1.91 -0.15 -2.21
N SER A 448 3.01 0.36 -2.78
CA SER A 448 3.35 0.14 -4.20
C SER A 448 3.63 -1.33 -4.53
N ALA A 449 4.35 -2.03 -3.66
CA ALA A 449 4.59 -3.47 -3.81
C ALA A 449 3.30 -4.30 -3.70
N CYS A 450 2.40 -3.95 -2.77
CA CYS A 450 1.08 -4.58 -2.66
C CYS A 450 0.20 -4.29 -3.90
N ARG A 451 0.27 -3.07 -4.45
CA ARG A 451 -0.45 -2.70 -5.70
C ARG A 451 0.02 -3.49 -6.92
N GLY A 452 1.28 -3.91 -6.97
CA GLY A 452 1.82 -4.72 -8.07
C GLY A 452 1.48 -6.21 -7.98
N ALA A 453 1.12 -6.71 -6.79
CA ALA A 453 0.80 -8.12 -6.57
C ALA A 453 -0.72 -8.42 -6.58
N LEU A 454 -1.56 -7.41 -6.34
CA LEU A 454 -3.03 -7.53 -6.28
C LEU A 454 -3.76 -7.08 -7.58
N ASN A 455 -3.02 -6.61 -8.59
CA ASN A 455 -3.51 -6.32 -9.94
C ASN A 455 -2.94 -7.34 -10.92
#